data_AF-A0A2V7UH96-F1
#
_entry.id   AF-A0A2V7UH96-F1
#
_cell.length_a   1.000
_cell.length_b   1.000
_cell.length_c   1.000
_cell.angle_alpha   90.00
_cell.angle_beta   90.00
_cell.angle_gamma   90.00
#
_symmetry.space_group_name_H-M   'P 1'
#
loop_
_entity.id
_entity.type
_entity.pdbx_description
1 polymer ?
#
loop_
_entity_poly.entity_id
_entity_poly.type
_entity_poly.pdbx_seq_one_letter_code
_entity_poly.pdbx_strand_id
1 'polypeptide(L)'
;MLGVDAVRLAAVEAQHERGAALPLPRLQAHPPARVPDAREHAGRGGPVAAAHEGRLLEVHLGGQGGPSGEREEQERRDEHGSPDWTTPSWLSYSLPVSRQEGPLPPRPTDEINVRQSLLKLLESDPPHEERLLEELEGYRQAGQAVYACLLSILTHLNFTESEAYRHWRRIQAHRDRLLRALRRDVGLRVALLDYFVNVNRELHNPKVIEIAIYERTERSAVTDALTGLFNHAYFIQALNREVLRARRHDLKLSLAMFDLDDFKKVNDTRGHLEGDRILMKTAAVVRESLREIDTAARYGGEEFVILLPETSRAGAHVVADRIRRRIEERFRGRDAPQETISGGVATYPEDATSPEDLLRRADEGLYRAKADGKNRITMVGGERRRHLRVSVSHPLLLRARSTRRTARAKNVSAGGLLVSLRGPVPVGSNVTLVIPPAGGTSMALRGVVVRVEKAGHDGGRPYEIGVRLAAESTAALRALRRIGAY
;
A
#
# COMPACT_ATOMS: atom_id res chain seq x y z
N MET A 1 10.29 72.51 39.23
CA MET A 1 8.98 73.19 39.35
C MET A 1 8.65 73.71 37.98
N LEU A 2 7.56 73.24 37.34
CA LEU A 2 7.14 73.55 35.95
C LEU A 2 8.12 73.04 34.85
N GLY A 3 7.72 72.51 33.69
CA GLY A 3 6.39 72.03 33.23
C GLY A 3 5.99 72.60 31.86
N VAL A 4 5.71 71.69 30.89
CA VAL A 4 4.89 71.87 29.64
C VAL A 4 5.26 73.02 28.66
N ASP A 5 4.87 73.09 27.37
CA ASP A 5 4.15 72.23 26.39
C ASP A 5 4.62 72.70 24.97
N ALA A 6 4.84 71.84 23.96
CA ALA A 6 3.91 71.39 22.90
C ALA A 6 3.53 72.42 21.79
N VAL A 7 2.96 71.91 20.66
CA VAL A 7 2.31 72.64 19.53
C VAL A 7 3.33 73.29 18.54
N ARG A 8 3.30 73.20 17.19
CA ARG A 8 2.38 72.74 16.09
C ARG A 8 3.29 72.19 14.93
N LEU A 9 2.87 71.45 13.90
CA LEU A 9 1.82 71.75 12.92
C LEU A 9 1.38 70.48 12.13
N ALA A 10 0.09 70.38 11.85
CA ALA A 10 -0.58 69.42 10.94
C ALA A 10 -0.60 70.00 9.49
N ALA A 11 -1.18 69.44 8.42
CA ALA A 11 -1.54 68.10 7.93
C ALA A 11 -2.03 68.29 6.47
N VAL A 12 -2.16 67.22 5.68
CA VAL A 12 -3.09 67.19 4.52
C VAL A 12 -3.86 65.87 4.53
N GLU A 13 -5.16 66.00 4.77
CA GLU A 13 -6.25 65.01 4.69
C GLU A 13 -6.73 64.83 3.23
N ALA A 14 -7.66 63.94 2.83
CA ALA A 14 -8.13 62.62 3.28
C ALA A 14 -9.20 62.13 2.24
N GLN A 15 -9.95 61.06 2.59
CA GLN A 15 -11.18 60.56 1.92
C GLN A 15 -10.97 59.75 0.61
N HIS A 16 -11.62 58.62 0.32
CA HIS A 16 -12.59 57.73 1.02
C HIS A 16 -12.73 56.41 0.18
N GLU A 17 -13.32 55.25 0.57
CA GLU A 17 -14.07 54.83 1.76
C GLU A 17 -14.17 53.28 1.98
N ARG A 18 -14.68 52.86 3.15
CA ARG A 18 -15.47 51.65 3.53
C ARG A 18 -15.10 50.23 3.04
N GLY A 19 -14.69 49.39 4.00
CA GLY A 19 -14.84 47.92 3.99
C GLY A 19 -14.71 47.37 5.41
N ALA A 20 -15.75 46.75 5.98
CA ALA A 20 -15.83 46.45 7.42
C ALA A 20 -15.02 45.21 7.85
N ALA A 21 -14.38 45.30 9.03
CA ALA A 21 -13.73 44.16 9.67
C ALA A 21 -14.73 43.29 10.46
N LEU A 22 -14.72 41.98 10.23
CA LEU A 22 -15.53 41.00 10.96
C LEU A 22 -14.77 40.49 12.21
N PRO A 23 -15.43 40.37 13.38
CA PRO A 23 -14.83 39.78 14.58
C PRO A 23 -14.83 38.24 14.54
N LEU A 24 -13.82 37.63 15.17
CA LEU A 24 -13.70 36.17 15.33
C LEU A 24 -14.82 35.59 16.23
N PRO A 25 -15.40 34.43 15.90
CA PRO A 25 -16.49 33.85 16.69
C PRO A 25 -15.98 33.22 18.00
N ARG A 26 -16.68 33.50 19.10
CA ARG A 26 -16.55 32.78 20.39
C ARG A 26 -17.26 31.42 20.28
N LEU A 27 -16.61 30.33 20.70
CA LEU A 27 -17.32 29.06 20.91
C LEU A 27 -18.31 29.21 22.08
N GLN A 28 -19.60 28.98 21.81
CA GLN A 28 -20.59 28.68 22.84
C GLN A 28 -20.78 27.15 22.92
N ALA A 29 -20.80 26.62 24.15
CA ALA A 29 -21.10 25.22 24.38
C ALA A 29 -22.62 24.98 24.31
N HIS A 30 -23.08 24.04 23.48
CA HIS A 30 -24.45 23.56 23.49
C HIS A 30 -24.57 22.25 24.28
N PRO A 31 -25.63 22.06 25.09
CA PRO A 31 -25.87 20.81 25.80
C PRO A 31 -26.35 19.70 24.85
N PRO A 32 -26.14 18.41 25.18
CA PRO A 32 -26.51 17.28 24.33
C PRO A 32 -28.04 17.13 24.21
N ALA A 33 -28.48 16.72 23.01
CA ALA A 33 -29.89 16.50 22.70
C ALA A 33 -30.45 15.23 23.37
N ARG A 34 -31.76 15.25 23.69
CA ARG A 34 -32.49 14.12 24.27
C ARG A 34 -32.73 13.02 23.24
N VAL A 35 -32.55 11.77 23.65
CA VAL A 35 -33.04 10.57 22.94
C VAL A 35 -34.54 10.42 23.20
N PRO A 36 -35.38 10.05 22.20
CA PRO A 36 -36.81 9.85 22.41
C PRO A 36 -37.10 8.59 23.24
N ASP A 37 -38.11 8.70 24.10
CA ASP A 37 -38.60 7.62 24.96
C ASP A 37 -39.46 6.63 24.14
N ALA A 38 -39.34 5.34 24.42
CA ALA A 38 -40.06 4.28 23.72
C ALA A 38 -40.49 3.17 24.69
N ARG A 39 -41.67 3.35 25.30
CA ARG A 39 -42.36 2.33 26.09
C ARG A 39 -43.85 2.34 25.78
N GLU A 40 -44.30 1.33 25.05
CA GLU A 40 -45.67 0.76 24.92
C GLU A 40 -45.55 -0.33 23.82
N HIS A 41 -46.02 -1.58 23.91
CA HIS A 41 -46.68 -2.32 24.98
C HIS A 41 -46.22 -3.81 25.00
N ALA A 42 -46.38 -4.39 26.20
CA ALA A 42 -46.22 -5.80 26.61
C ALA A 42 -46.80 -6.90 25.70
N GLY A 43 -46.19 -8.11 25.72
CA GLY A 43 -46.58 -9.21 24.81
C GLY A 43 -46.21 -10.69 25.16
N ARG A 44 -45.86 -11.04 26.41
CA ARG A 44 -45.76 -12.42 26.98
C ARG A 44 -44.78 -13.47 26.35
N GLY A 45 -43.93 -14.06 27.20
CA GLY A 45 -43.48 -15.47 27.06
C GLY A 45 -41.96 -15.71 27.00
N GLY A 46 -41.34 -16.07 28.13
CA GLY A 46 -40.02 -16.75 28.18
C GLY A 46 -40.15 -18.29 28.14
N PRO A 47 -39.10 -19.10 28.41
CA PRO A 47 -37.90 -18.74 29.19
C PRO A 47 -36.51 -19.28 28.72
N VAL A 48 -35.44 -18.63 29.24
CA VAL A 48 -34.13 -19.17 29.70
C VAL A 48 -33.14 -19.80 28.69
N ALA A 49 -31.95 -19.18 28.52
CA ALA A 49 -30.66 -19.72 29.04
C ALA A 49 -29.44 -18.76 28.85
N ALA A 50 -28.72 -18.52 29.95
CA ALA A 50 -27.30 -18.15 30.11
C ALA A 50 -26.59 -17.15 29.16
N ALA A 51 -26.26 -15.97 29.70
CA ALA A 51 -25.11 -15.16 29.31
C ALA A 51 -24.40 -14.64 30.58
N HIS A 52 -23.07 -14.56 30.58
CA HIS A 52 -22.29 -13.90 31.62
C HIS A 52 -21.25 -12.97 30.97
N GLU A 53 -21.55 -11.67 30.96
CA GLU A 53 -20.57 -10.63 30.63
C GLU A 53 -19.77 -10.23 31.87
N GLY A 54 -18.56 -9.72 31.64
CA GLY A 54 -17.67 -9.24 32.71
C GLY A 54 -18.06 -7.86 33.23
N ARG A 55 -17.58 -7.55 34.45
CA ARG A 55 -17.57 -6.18 34.98
C ARG A 55 -16.14 -5.72 35.25
N LEU A 56 -15.84 -4.52 34.75
CA LEU A 56 -14.84 -3.63 35.34
C LEU A 56 -15.35 -3.17 36.72
N LEU A 57 -14.44 -3.06 37.70
CA LEU A 57 -14.61 -2.21 38.88
C LEU A 57 -13.25 -1.71 39.35
N GLU A 58 -13.12 -0.39 39.46
CA GLU A 58 -12.00 0.29 40.11
C GLU A 58 -12.08 0.11 41.63
N VAL A 59 -10.95 0.19 42.33
CA VAL A 59 -10.93 0.32 43.80
C VAL A 59 -9.94 1.41 44.21
N HIS A 60 -10.44 2.37 44.99
CA HIS A 60 -9.67 3.47 45.59
C HIS A 60 -9.00 3.05 46.92
N LEU A 61 -7.96 3.79 47.30
CA LEU A 61 -7.22 3.61 48.57
C LEU A 61 -7.98 4.15 49.79
N GLY A 62 -7.84 3.52 50.97
CA GLY A 62 -8.36 4.11 52.22
C GLY A 62 -8.36 3.28 53.52
N GLY A 63 -7.19 3.13 54.16
CA GLY A 63 -6.95 3.32 55.62
C GLY A 63 -7.74 2.63 56.76
N GLN A 64 -6.95 2.07 57.69
CA GLN A 64 -7.12 1.95 59.16
C GLN A 64 -7.93 0.79 59.82
N GLY A 65 -7.30 0.20 60.86
CA GLY A 65 -7.91 -0.70 61.86
C GLY A 65 -6.93 -1.76 62.41
N GLY A 66 -6.43 -1.61 63.64
CA GLY A 66 -5.60 -2.63 64.35
C GLY A 66 -6.44 -3.73 65.04
N PRO A 67 -5.92 -4.53 66.01
CA PRO A 67 -4.80 -4.19 66.93
C PRO A 67 -3.80 -5.32 67.33
N SER A 68 -2.84 -4.93 68.19
CA SER A 68 -2.15 -5.71 69.26
C SER A 68 -1.28 -6.94 68.95
N GLY A 69 -0.04 -6.90 69.45
CA GLY A 69 0.89 -8.04 69.59
C GLY A 69 2.29 -7.59 70.02
N GLU A 70 2.63 -7.76 71.30
CA GLU A 70 3.91 -7.33 71.89
C GLU A 70 5.06 -8.31 71.60
N ARG A 71 6.30 -7.81 71.44
CA ARG A 71 7.43 -8.06 72.37
C ARG A 71 8.73 -7.37 71.95
N GLU A 72 9.56 -7.13 72.95
CA GLU A 72 10.88 -6.49 72.88
C GLU A 72 11.95 -7.48 72.36
N GLU A 73 12.99 -6.96 71.71
CA GLU A 73 14.35 -7.09 72.27
C GLU A 73 15.34 -6.12 71.61
N GLN A 74 16.48 -5.93 72.25
CA GLN A 74 17.28 -4.71 72.18
C GLN A 74 18.76 -5.07 72.34
N GLU A 75 19.59 -4.86 71.31
CA GLU A 75 21.04 -4.92 71.49
C GLU A 75 21.80 -3.91 70.62
N ARG A 76 23.01 -3.58 71.09
CA ARG A 76 23.81 -2.42 70.70
C ARG A 76 25.25 -2.88 70.37
N ARG A 77 25.96 -2.08 69.56
CA ARG A 77 27.44 -1.93 69.57
C ARG A 77 28.22 -3.19 69.14
N ASP A 78 29.51 -3.20 68.79
CA ASP A 78 30.53 -2.22 68.33
C ASP A 78 31.60 -3.09 67.58
N GLU A 79 32.55 -2.67 66.73
CA GLU A 79 33.11 -1.35 66.37
C GLU A 79 33.94 -1.45 65.03
N HIS A 80 34.72 -0.40 64.70
CA HIS A 80 35.98 -0.35 63.91
C HIS A 80 36.32 -1.36 62.78
N GLY A 81 36.62 -0.84 61.56
CA GLY A 81 37.40 -1.61 60.56
C GLY A 81 37.43 -1.07 59.11
N SER A 82 38.36 -0.15 58.82
CA SER A 82 38.79 0.19 57.44
C SER A 82 40.25 0.68 57.50
N PRO A 83 41.07 0.63 56.44
CA PRO A 83 40.79 0.17 55.07
C PRO A 83 41.78 -0.91 54.56
N ASP A 84 41.52 -1.50 53.39
CA ASP A 84 42.56 -1.56 52.35
C ASP A 84 41.98 -1.69 50.93
N TRP A 85 42.68 -1.13 49.94
CA TRP A 85 42.24 -1.09 48.54
C TRP A 85 43.17 -1.87 47.61
N THR A 86 42.70 -2.99 47.07
CA THR A 86 43.28 -3.60 45.86
C THR A 86 42.18 -3.99 44.88
N THR A 87 42.21 -3.40 43.68
CA THR A 87 41.29 -3.77 42.58
C THR A 87 41.64 -5.14 42.00
N PRO A 88 40.65 -5.96 41.59
CA PRO A 88 40.92 -7.31 41.10
C PRO A 88 41.61 -7.32 39.74
N SER A 89 42.54 -8.26 39.57
CA SER A 89 43.03 -8.67 38.24
C SER A 89 41.93 -9.39 37.46
N TRP A 90 41.89 -9.13 36.17
CA TRP A 90 41.15 -9.90 35.16
C TRP A 90 41.57 -11.39 35.15
N LEU A 91 40.71 -12.24 34.56
CA LEU A 91 40.83 -13.70 34.39
C LEU A 91 40.89 -14.54 35.68
N SER A 92 39.77 -15.18 36.02
CA SER A 92 39.52 -16.57 35.57
C SER A 92 38.21 -17.10 36.14
N TYR A 93 37.35 -17.65 35.28
CA TYR A 93 36.47 -18.78 35.63
C TYR A 93 36.03 -19.48 34.34
N SER A 94 36.36 -20.75 34.21
CA SER A 94 35.95 -21.61 33.11
C SER A 94 35.22 -22.81 33.70
N LEU A 95 33.95 -22.99 33.37
CA LEU A 95 33.27 -24.29 33.52
C LEU A 95 32.36 -24.55 32.31
N PRO A 96 32.24 -25.82 31.88
CA PRO A 96 31.67 -26.16 30.58
C PRO A 96 30.15 -26.35 30.64
N VAL A 97 29.44 -25.84 29.63
CA VAL A 97 28.06 -26.24 29.36
C VAL A 97 27.99 -26.86 27.97
N SER A 98 27.98 -28.19 27.93
CA SER A 98 27.63 -28.94 26.72
C SER A 98 26.14 -28.71 26.40
N ARG A 99 25.86 -27.96 25.33
CA ARG A 99 24.56 -27.92 24.67
C ARG A 99 24.79 -27.97 23.16
N GLN A 100 23.98 -28.79 22.48
CA GLN A 100 24.07 -28.99 21.03
C GLN A 100 23.78 -27.67 20.30
N GLU A 101 24.71 -27.22 19.47
CA GLU A 101 24.47 -26.14 18.51
C GLU A 101 23.52 -26.66 17.42
N GLY A 102 22.28 -26.18 17.43
CA GLY A 102 21.45 -26.20 16.23
C GLY A 102 22.07 -25.30 15.16
N PRO A 103 21.83 -25.56 13.85
CA PRO A 103 22.42 -24.75 12.80
C PRO A 103 22.04 -23.27 12.95
N LEU A 104 23.06 -22.40 12.95
CA LEU A 104 22.90 -20.95 13.00
C LEU A 104 21.89 -20.46 11.95
N PRO A 105 21.01 -19.50 12.28
CA PRO A 105 20.09 -18.94 11.30
C PRO A 105 20.86 -18.31 10.13
N PRO A 106 20.29 -18.32 8.90
CA PRO A 106 20.96 -17.80 7.72
C PRO A 106 21.28 -16.32 7.87
N ARG A 107 22.49 -15.92 7.45
CA ARG A 107 23.00 -14.55 7.60
C ARG A 107 22.17 -13.59 6.75
N PRO A 108 21.66 -12.48 7.30
CA PRO A 108 20.89 -11.51 6.54
C PRO A 108 21.79 -10.62 5.67
N THR A 109 21.51 -10.56 4.36
CA THR A 109 22.26 -9.73 3.39
C THR A 109 21.64 -8.36 3.10
N ASP A 110 20.50 -8.04 3.69
CA ASP A 110 19.70 -6.85 3.34
C ASP A 110 19.20 -6.13 4.61
N GLU A 111 19.21 -4.79 4.62
CA GLU A 111 18.82 -3.94 5.77
C GLU A 111 17.42 -4.27 6.31
N ILE A 112 16.53 -4.72 5.42
CA ILE A 112 15.15 -5.14 5.71
C ILE A 112 15.12 -6.29 6.73
N ASN A 113 16.07 -7.22 6.67
CA ASN A 113 16.16 -8.34 7.59
C ASN A 113 16.73 -7.94 8.97
N VAL A 114 17.61 -6.94 9.02
CA VAL A 114 18.21 -6.48 10.29
C VAL A 114 17.15 -5.87 11.21
N ARG A 115 16.27 -4.99 10.69
CA ARG A 115 15.17 -4.39 11.48
C ARG A 115 14.25 -5.46 12.08
N GLN A 116 13.86 -6.46 11.29
CA GLN A 116 12.95 -7.53 11.74
C GLN A 116 13.59 -8.44 12.79
N SER A 117 14.87 -8.77 12.64
CA SER A 117 15.61 -9.57 13.62
C SER A 117 15.77 -8.83 14.94
N LEU A 118 16.12 -7.54 14.91
CA LEU A 118 16.21 -6.70 16.11
C LEU A 118 14.87 -6.57 16.82
N LEU A 119 13.76 -6.40 16.10
CA LEU A 119 12.43 -6.34 16.70
C LEU A 119 12.04 -7.65 17.42
N LYS A 120 12.25 -8.80 16.78
CA LYS A 120 12.00 -10.12 17.42
C LYS A 120 12.82 -10.30 18.70
N LEU A 121 14.05 -9.79 18.74
CA LEU A 121 14.90 -9.85 19.92
C LEU A 121 14.41 -8.87 21.01
N LEU A 122 13.98 -7.67 20.63
CA LEU A 122 13.40 -6.67 21.54
C LEU A 122 12.01 -7.07 22.11
N GLU A 123 11.28 -7.94 21.41
CA GLU A 123 10.03 -8.57 21.87
C GLU A 123 10.28 -9.73 22.88
N SER A 124 11.52 -10.18 23.06
CA SER A 124 11.87 -11.27 24.01
C SER A 124 12.17 -10.77 25.43
N ASP A 125 12.03 -11.67 26.40
CA ASP A 125 11.94 -11.38 27.85
C ASP A 125 13.20 -10.69 28.43
N PRO A 126 13.09 -9.81 29.46
CA PRO A 126 14.15 -8.86 29.89
C PRO A 126 15.57 -9.37 30.16
N PRO A 127 15.85 -10.64 30.53
CA PRO A 127 17.24 -11.11 30.74
C PRO A 127 18.12 -11.11 29.47
N HIS A 128 17.57 -10.77 28.30
CA HIS A 128 18.24 -10.90 27.01
C HIS A 128 18.88 -9.60 26.47
N GLU A 129 18.89 -8.48 27.23
CA GLU A 129 19.61 -7.27 26.78
C GLU A 129 21.13 -7.51 26.63
N GLU A 130 21.73 -8.45 27.36
CA GLU A 130 23.13 -8.86 27.14
C GLU A 130 23.29 -9.71 25.88
N ARG A 131 22.34 -10.61 25.56
CA ARG A 131 22.34 -11.31 24.25
C ARG A 131 22.12 -10.37 23.08
N LEU A 132 21.31 -9.31 23.24
CA LEU A 132 21.21 -8.25 22.23
C LEU A 132 22.60 -7.67 21.95
N LEU A 133 23.40 -7.37 22.98
CA LEU A 133 24.77 -6.86 22.82
C LEU A 133 25.69 -7.91 22.18
N GLU A 134 25.65 -9.18 22.61
CA GLU A 134 26.47 -10.26 22.05
C GLU A 134 26.14 -10.56 20.57
N GLU A 135 24.85 -10.61 20.20
CA GLU A 135 24.45 -10.79 18.80
C GLU A 135 24.82 -9.57 17.95
N LEU A 136 24.64 -8.34 18.47
CA LEU A 136 25.11 -7.10 17.81
C LEU A 136 26.64 -7.11 17.58
N GLU A 137 27.42 -7.68 18.48
CA GLU A 137 28.86 -7.88 18.27
C GLU A 137 29.17 -9.01 17.27
N GLY A 138 28.32 -10.04 17.19
CA GLY A 138 28.32 -11.04 16.12
C GLY A 138 28.10 -10.44 14.73
N TYR A 139 27.31 -9.36 14.63
CA TYR A 139 27.16 -8.55 13.42
C TYR A 139 28.36 -7.65 13.09
N ARG A 140 29.57 -7.96 13.56
CA ARG A 140 30.83 -7.24 13.26
C ARG A 140 31.11 -6.97 11.77
N GLN A 141 30.48 -7.69 10.84
CA GLN A 141 30.56 -7.46 9.40
C GLN A 141 29.48 -6.51 8.83
N ALA A 142 28.39 -6.24 9.55
CA ALA A 142 27.30 -5.36 9.13
C ALA A 142 27.54 -3.87 9.42
N GLY A 143 28.72 -3.52 9.96
CA GLY A 143 29.17 -2.13 10.08
C GLY A 143 28.44 -1.31 11.15
N GLN A 144 28.47 0.02 10.97
CA GLN A 144 27.87 0.96 11.92
C GLN A 144 26.34 1.11 11.74
N ALA A 145 25.81 0.67 10.59
CA ALA A 145 24.38 0.68 10.24
C ALA A 145 23.46 0.02 11.29
N VAL A 146 23.91 -1.04 11.97
CA VAL A 146 23.08 -1.75 12.96
C VAL A 146 22.71 -0.84 14.15
N TYR A 147 23.62 0.05 14.56
CA TYR A 147 23.34 1.03 15.62
C TYR A 147 22.33 2.09 15.15
N ALA A 148 22.37 2.51 13.88
CA ALA A 148 21.40 3.45 13.33
C ALA A 148 20.00 2.83 13.30
N CYS A 149 19.89 1.56 12.88
CA CYS A 149 18.65 0.80 12.92
C CYS A 149 18.10 0.66 14.35
N LEU A 150 18.94 0.25 15.32
CA LEU A 150 18.55 0.07 16.71
C LEU A 150 18.08 1.38 17.37
N LEU A 151 18.79 2.49 17.17
CA LEU A 151 18.40 3.79 17.71
C LEU A 151 17.09 4.28 17.07
N SER A 152 16.92 4.10 15.75
CA SER A 152 15.68 4.43 15.06
C SER A 152 14.48 3.64 15.60
N ILE A 153 14.63 2.33 15.87
CA ILE A 153 13.59 1.50 16.52
C ILE A 153 13.25 2.00 17.93
N LEU A 154 14.26 2.34 18.75
CA LEU A 154 14.07 2.65 20.17
C LEU A 154 13.69 4.12 20.44
N THR A 155 13.97 5.05 19.52
CA THR A 155 13.78 6.50 19.74
C THR A 155 13.02 7.22 18.62
N HIS A 156 12.88 6.61 17.43
CA HIS A 156 12.43 7.26 16.19
C HIS A 156 13.33 8.41 15.71
N LEU A 157 14.53 8.57 16.28
CA LEU A 157 15.56 9.48 15.78
C LEU A 157 16.38 8.77 14.70
N ASN A 158 16.58 9.45 13.57
CA ASN A 158 17.35 8.94 12.44
C ASN A 158 18.73 9.59 12.44
N PHE A 159 19.77 8.75 12.44
CA PHE A 159 21.17 9.14 12.50
C PHE A 159 21.93 8.57 11.30
N THR A 160 22.99 9.25 10.85
CA THR A 160 23.99 8.57 10.02
C THR A 160 24.68 7.48 10.83
N GLU A 161 25.25 6.46 10.18
CA GLU A 161 25.86 5.32 10.89
C GLU A 161 26.95 5.77 11.88
N SER A 162 27.75 6.76 11.49
CA SER A 162 28.86 7.31 12.31
C SER A 162 28.38 8.17 13.47
N GLU A 163 27.22 8.82 13.36
CA GLU A 163 26.55 9.47 14.50
C GLU A 163 25.95 8.42 15.42
N ALA A 164 25.21 7.45 14.87
CA ALA A 164 24.60 6.36 15.63
C ALA A 164 25.63 5.60 16.49
N TYR A 165 26.78 5.25 15.91
CA TYR A 165 27.88 4.63 16.65
C TYR A 165 28.46 5.53 17.75
N ARG A 166 28.51 6.85 17.53
CA ARG A 166 28.96 7.84 18.53
C ARG A 166 27.96 8.00 19.68
N HIS A 167 26.66 8.04 19.39
CA HIS A 167 25.61 8.05 20.41
C HIS A 167 25.62 6.73 21.19
N TRP A 168 25.71 5.59 20.52
CA TRP A 168 25.85 4.27 21.13
C TRP A 168 27.00 4.18 22.15
N ARG A 169 28.21 4.58 21.75
CA ARG A 169 29.38 4.67 22.64
C ARG A 169 29.15 5.56 23.86
N ARG A 170 28.40 6.66 23.70
CA ARG A 170 28.05 7.58 24.79
C ARG A 170 26.97 7.04 25.72
N ILE A 171 26.00 6.30 25.18
CA ILE A 171 24.92 5.63 25.92
C ILE A 171 25.50 4.53 26.81
N GLN A 172 26.39 3.67 26.29
CA GLN A 172 27.06 2.63 27.09
C GLN A 172 27.87 3.24 28.25
N ALA A 173 28.72 4.23 27.95
CA ALA A 173 29.46 4.96 28.99
C ALA A 173 28.56 5.73 29.98
N HIS A 174 27.31 6.00 29.61
CA HIS A 174 26.32 6.61 30.49
C HIS A 174 25.60 5.57 31.37
N ARG A 175 25.25 4.40 30.83
CA ARG A 175 24.77 3.23 31.59
C ARG A 175 25.75 2.87 32.69
N ASP A 176 27.06 2.83 32.40
CA ASP A 176 28.09 2.55 33.43
C ASP A 176 28.10 3.60 34.56
N ARG A 177 27.82 4.87 34.25
CA ARG A 177 27.69 5.93 35.27
C ARG A 177 26.42 5.74 36.10
N LEU A 178 25.29 5.45 35.46
CA LEU A 178 24.02 5.19 36.13
C LEU A 178 24.11 3.96 37.04
N LEU A 179 24.71 2.87 36.57
CA LEU A 179 24.93 1.64 37.33
C LEU A 179 25.74 1.90 38.60
N ARG A 180 26.87 2.62 38.48
CA ARG A 180 27.70 3.00 39.65
C ARG A 180 26.96 3.91 40.62
N ALA A 181 26.17 4.86 40.12
CA ALA A 181 25.43 5.81 40.96
C ALA A 181 24.23 5.17 41.68
N LEU A 182 23.48 4.31 41.00
CA LEU A 182 22.25 3.69 41.49
C LEU A 182 22.47 2.33 42.16
N ARG A 183 23.70 1.79 42.09
CA ARG A 183 24.11 0.47 42.62
C ARG A 183 23.25 -0.72 42.14
N ARG A 184 22.68 -0.58 40.95
CA ARG A 184 21.92 -1.59 40.22
C ARG A 184 22.05 -1.32 38.73
N ASP A 185 21.94 -2.35 37.91
CA ASP A 185 21.76 -2.11 36.48
C ASP A 185 20.39 -1.43 36.24
N VAL A 186 20.38 -0.54 35.26
CA VAL A 186 19.19 0.17 34.78
C VAL A 186 18.69 -0.40 33.45
N GLY A 187 19.49 -1.24 32.79
CA GLY A 187 19.23 -1.71 31.43
C GLY A 187 19.54 -0.65 30.37
N LEU A 188 19.68 -1.11 29.13
CA LEU A 188 19.98 -0.29 27.96
C LEU A 188 18.87 0.75 27.70
N ARG A 189 17.60 0.34 27.74
CA ARG A 189 16.45 1.20 27.41
C ARG A 189 16.36 2.42 28.32
N VAL A 190 16.59 2.27 29.62
CA VAL A 190 16.55 3.38 30.60
C VAL A 190 17.75 4.31 30.41
N ALA A 191 18.95 3.76 30.23
CA ALA A 191 20.15 4.57 30.00
C ALA A 191 20.11 5.35 28.68
N LEU A 192 19.52 4.77 27.63
CA LEU A 192 19.29 5.40 26.34
C LEU A 192 18.25 6.54 26.44
N LEU A 193 17.14 6.30 27.15
CA LEU A 193 16.12 7.34 27.38
C LEU A 193 16.70 8.51 28.18
N ASP A 194 17.37 8.25 29.30
CA ASP A 194 18.01 9.28 30.13
C ASP A 194 19.06 10.06 29.34
N TYR A 195 19.86 9.37 28.51
CA TYR A 195 20.83 10.01 27.63
C TYR A 195 20.19 11.01 26.66
N PHE A 196 19.16 10.61 25.89
CA PHE A 196 18.57 11.48 24.88
C PHE A 196 17.70 12.60 25.46
N VAL A 197 17.14 12.42 26.66
CA VAL A 197 16.32 13.44 27.33
C VAL A 197 17.19 14.43 28.11
N ASN A 198 18.09 13.94 28.97
CA ASN A 198 18.79 14.77 29.95
C ASN A 198 20.22 15.18 29.52
N VAL A 199 20.94 14.29 28.83
CA VAL A 199 22.36 14.52 28.48
C VAL A 199 22.54 15.17 27.12
N ASN A 200 21.97 14.58 26.07
CA ASN A 200 22.10 15.03 24.68
C ASN A 200 20.93 15.92 24.23
N ARG A 201 19.75 15.76 24.84
CA ARG A 201 18.56 16.63 24.71
C ARG A 201 17.91 16.67 23.32
N GLU A 202 18.12 15.67 22.47
CA GLU A 202 17.39 15.56 21.20
C GLU A 202 15.95 15.03 21.37
N LEU A 203 15.64 14.40 22.51
CA LEU A 203 14.29 13.88 22.78
C LEU A 203 13.53 14.76 23.78
N HIS A 204 12.43 15.35 23.33
CA HIS A 204 11.56 16.20 24.15
C HIS A 204 10.22 15.52 24.43
N ASN A 205 9.74 15.62 25.68
CA ASN A 205 8.47 15.05 26.14
C ASN A 205 8.25 13.57 25.73
N PRO A 206 9.19 12.66 26.08
CA PRO A 206 9.09 11.26 25.68
C PRO A 206 7.82 10.60 26.23
N LYS A 207 7.23 9.70 25.44
CA LYS A 207 6.16 8.81 25.89
C LYS A 207 6.69 7.38 25.94
N VAL A 208 6.50 6.73 27.08
CA VAL A 208 6.79 5.30 27.21
C VAL A 208 5.56 4.53 26.72
N ILE A 209 5.74 3.77 25.65
CA ILE A 209 4.73 2.90 25.04
C ILE A 209 5.39 1.52 24.90
N GLU A 210 4.65 0.46 25.19
CA GLU A 210 5.13 -0.90 24.96
C GLU A 210 5.38 -1.14 23.47
N ILE A 211 6.55 -1.69 23.12
CA ILE A 211 6.97 -1.88 21.72
C ILE A 211 5.93 -2.71 20.94
N ALA A 212 5.33 -3.74 21.55
CA ALA A 212 4.28 -4.55 20.93
C ALA A 212 3.00 -3.75 20.63
N ILE A 213 2.61 -2.82 21.50
CA ILE A 213 1.46 -1.92 21.26
C ILE A 213 1.79 -0.95 20.13
N TYR A 214 2.97 -0.34 20.17
CA TYR A 214 3.42 0.59 19.14
C TYR A 214 3.53 -0.08 17.75
N GLU A 215 4.21 -1.23 17.66
CA GLU A 215 4.30 -2.02 16.41
C GLU A 215 2.93 -2.50 15.95
N ARG A 216 1.98 -2.83 16.84
CA ARG A 216 0.60 -3.14 16.45
C ARG A 216 -0.12 -1.90 15.89
N THR A 217 0.12 -0.71 16.43
CA THR A 217 -0.41 0.55 15.90
C THR A 217 0.21 0.91 14.54
N GLU A 218 1.53 0.85 14.40
CA GLU A 218 2.26 1.02 13.14
C GLU A 218 1.79 0.02 12.07
N ARG A 219 1.76 -1.27 12.39
CA ARG A 219 1.27 -2.31 11.47
C ARG A 219 -0.20 -2.05 11.09
N SER A 220 -1.07 -1.62 12.01
CA SER A 220 -2.46 -1.27 11.69
C SER A 220 -2.59 0.02 10.87
N ALA A 221 -1.65 0.96 11.00
CA ALA A 221 -1.57 2.16 10.17
C ALA A 221 -1.10 1.86 8.74
N VAL A 222 -0.42 0.73 8.52
CA VAL A 222 0.23 0.34 7.25
C VAL A 222 -0.46 -0.84 6.53
N THR A 223 -1.16 -1.72 7.25
CA THR A 223 -1.80 -2.93 6.72
C THR A 223 -3.32 -2.94 6.88
N ASP A 224 -4.00 -3.69 6.00
CA ASP A 224 -5.44 -3.97 6.11
C ASP A 224 -5.68 -5.10 7.13
N ALA A 225 -6.48 -4.81 8.15
CA ALA A 225 -6.68 -5.69 9.31
C ALA A 225 -7.36 -7.04 8.96
N LEU A 226 -8.09 -7.13 7.85
CA LEU A 226 -8.74 -8.37 7.42
C LEU A 226 -7.79 -9.28 6.62
N THR A 227 -7.06 -8.71 5.66
CA THR A 227 -6.25 -9.48 4.70
C THR A 227 -4.78 -9.61 5.06
N GLY A 228 -4.27 -8.75 5.95
CA GLY A 228 -2.86 -8.63 6.27
C GLY A 228 -1.99 -8.23 5.07
N LEU A 229 -2.58 -7.68 4.01
CA LEU A 229 -1.85 -6.98 2.94
C LEU A 229 -1.61 -5.54 3.38
N PHE A 230 -0.83 -4.77 2.62
CA PHE A 230 -0.76 -3.32 2.84
C PHE A 230 -2.14 -2.67 2.63
N ASN A 231 -2.38 -1.53 3.26
CA ASN A 231 -3.58 -0.74 3.05
C ASN A 231 -3.40 0.28 1.91
N HIS A 232 -4.49 0.91 1.51
CA HIS A 232 -4.51 1.97 0.49
C HIS A 232 -3.49 3.10 0.77
N ALA A 233 -3.37 3.57 2.01
CA ALA A 233 -2.49 4.68 2.35
C ALA A 233 -1.00 4.34 2.13
N TYR A 234 -0.57 3.16 2.58
CA TYR A 234 0.79 2.68 2.32
C TYR A 234 1.04 2.46 0.83
N PHE A 235 0.08 1.88 0.10
CA PHE A 235 0.19 1.67 -1.34
C PHE A 235 0.47 2.97 -2.11
N ILE A 236 -0.27 4.05 -1.80
CA ILE A 236 -0.05 5.35 -2.46
C ILE A 236 1.36 5.89 -2.17
N GLN A 237 1.88 5.73 -0.95
CA GLN A 237 3.26 6.10 -0.62
C GLN A 237 4.29 5.26 -1.38
N ALA A 238 4.10 3.93 -1.43
CA ALA A 238 4.97 3.01 -2.14
C ALA A 238 4.98 3.28 -3.66
N LEU A 239 3.82 3.50 -4.26
CA LEU A 239 3.67 3.84 -5.68
C LEU A 239 4.44 5.12 -6.04
N ASN A 240 4.31 6.19 -5.24
CA ASN A 240 5.06 7.42 -5.43
C ASN A 240 6.57 7.20 -5.35
N ARG A 241 7.03 6.45 -4.34
CA ARG A 241 8.46 6.11 -4.15
C ARG A 241 9.01 5.30 -5.32
N GLU A 242 8.33 4.24 -5.74
CA GLU A 242 8.82 3.37 -6.82
C GLU A 242 8.78 4.06 -8.19
N VAL A 243 7.82 4.95 -8.48
CA VAL A 243 7.85 5.76 -9.72
C VAL A 243 9.04 6.72 -9.72
N LEU A 244 9.37 7.35 -8.58
CA LEU A 244 10.56 8.20 -8.47
C LEU A 244 11.87 7.42 -8.65
N ARG A 245 11.96 6.22 -8.06
CA ARG A 245 13.08 5.29 -8.27
C ARG A 245 13.18 4.87 -9.74
N ALA A 246 12.08 4.40 -10.33
CA ALA A 246 12.03 3.96 -11.72
C ALA A 246 12.46 5.07 -12.69
N ARG A 247 11.97 6.30 -12.48
CA ARG A 247 12.37 7.48 -13.25
C ARG A 247 13.84 7.84 -13.10
N ARG A 248 14.42 7.69 -11.91
CA ARG A 248 15.83 8.01 -11.63
C ARG A 248 16.80 7.03 -12.29
N HIS A 249 16.41 5.76 -12.40
CA HIS A 249 17.28 4.66 -12.84
C HIS A 249 16.88 4.07 -14.21
N ASP A 250 15.94 4.70 -14.94
CA ASP A 250 15.33 4.21 -16.20
C ASP A 250 14.80 2.76 -16.12
N LEU A 251 14.25 2.41 -14.96
CA LEU A 251 13.70 1.08 -14.70
C LEU A 251 12.22 1.00 -15.08
N LYS A 252 11.74 -0.22 -15.34
CA LYS A 252 10.31 -0.49 -15.53
C LYS A 252 9.63 -0.66 -14.18
N LEU A 253 8.42 -0.13 -14.05
CA LEU A 253 7.54 -0.40 -12.92
C LEU A 253 6.17 -0.78 -13.48
N SER A 254 5.69 -1.98 -13.16
CA SER A 254 4.33 -2.38 -13.54
C SER A 254 3.38 -2.32 -12.35
N LEU A 255 2.13 -1.98 -12.64
CA LEU A 255 1.03 -1.95 -11.70
C LEU A 255 -0.07 -2.87 -12.23
N ALA A 256 -0.52 -3.79 -11.38
CA ALA A 256 -1.68 -4.64 -11.64
C ALA A 256 -2.78 -4.29 -10.64
N MET A 257 -3.95 -3.89 -11.15
CA MET A 257 -5.17 -3.61 -10.40
C MET A 257 -6.14 -4.79 -10.61
N PHE A 258 -6.77 -5.29 -9.56
CA PHE A 258 -7.66 -6.44 -9.59
C PHE A 258 -8.92 -6.19 -8.77
N ASP A 259 -9.99 -6.91 -9.11
CA ASP A 259 -11.26 -6.88 -8.38
C ASP A 259 -11.99 -8.23 -8.55
N LEU A 260 -12.58 -8.72 -7.45
CA LEU A 260 -13.29 -10.00 -7.40
C LEU A 260 -14.62 -9.96 -8.16
N ASP A 261 -14.73 -10.83 -9.14
CA ASP A 261 -15.85 -10.87 -10.06
C ASP A 261 -17.15 -11.30 -9.36
N ASP A 262 -18.15 -10.41 -9.35
CA ASP A 262 -19.47 -10.64 -8.72
C ASP A 262 -19.47 -10.76 -7.17
N PHE A 263 -18.40 -10.35 -6.47
CA PHE A 263 -18.25 -10.46 -5.02
C PHE A 263 -19.47 -9.99 -4.20
N LYS A 264 -20.10 -8.88 -4.59
CA LYS A 264 -21.35 -8.41 -3.97
C LYS A 264 -22.45 -9.49 -3.94
N LYS A 265 -22.65 -10.25 -5.01
CA LYS A 265 -23.66 -11.33 -5.06
C LYS A 265 -23.37 -12.41 -4.02
N VAL A 266 -22.10 -12.64 -3.68
CA VAL A 266 -21.71 -13.60 -2.66
C VAL A 266 -22.06 -13.10 -1.27
N ASN A 267 -21.78 -11.82 -0.97
CA ASN A 267 -22.23 -11.20 0.27
C ASN A 267 -23.76 -11.26 0.40
N ASP A 268 -24.48 -10.93 -0.68
CA ASP A 268 -25.95 -10.95 -0.71
C ASP A 268 -26.54 -12.38 -0.55
N THR A 269 -25.83 -13.43 -1.01
CA THR A 269 -26.31 -14.83 -1.02
C THR A 269 -25.81 -15.68 0.17
N ARG A 270 -24.59 -15.43 0.64
CA ARG A 270 -23.87 -16.25 1.65
C ARG A 270 -23.48 -15.46 2.91
N GLY A 271 -23.74 -14.15 2.95
CA GLY A 271 -23.43 -13.26 4.06
C GLY A 271 -21.97 -12.79 4.09
N HIS A 272 -21.74 -11.64 4.75
CA HIS A 272 -20.43 -10.99 4.81
C HIS A 272 -19.31 -11.87 5.40
N LEU A 273 -19.62 -12.79 6.32
CA LEU A 273 -18.63 -13.70 6.90
C LEU A 273 -17.99 -14.64 5.86
N GLU A 274 -18.71 -15.01 4.79
CA GLU A 274 -18.10 -15.79 3.69
C GLU A 274 -17.36 -14.88 2.72
N GLY A 275 -17.82 -13.64 2.51
CA GLY A 275 -17.08 -12.59 1.81
C GLY A 275 -15.71 -12.32 2.42
N ASP A 276 -15.66 -12.16 3.75
CA ASP A 276 -14.41 -11.97 4.50
C ASP A 276 -13.45 -13.14 4.34
N ARG A 277 -13.97 -14.38 4.34
CA ARG A 277 -13.18 -15.59 4.08
C ARG A 277 -12.65 -15.64 2.65
N ILE A 278 -13.40 -15.18 1.66
CA ILE A 278 -12.94 -15.06 0.27
C ILE A 278 -11.81 -14.03 0.18
N LEU A 279 -11.98 -12.85 0.78
CA LEU A 279 -10.97 -11.79 0.79
C LEU A 279 -9.65 -12.28 1.44
N MET A 280 -9.73 -12.96 2.59
CA MET A 280 -8.57 -13.58 3.24
C MET A 280 -7.88 -14.65 2.36
N LYS A 281 -8.64 -15.53 1.71
CA LYS A 281 -8.10 -16.56 0.80
C LYS A 281 -7.45 -15.93 -0.44
N THR A 282 -8.09 -14.92 -1.04
CA THR A 282 -7.57 -14.16 -2.18
C THR A 282 -6.25 -13.46 -1.82
N ALA A 283 -6.19 -12.82 -0.65
CA ALA A 283 -4.97 -12.19 -0.15
C ALA A 283 -3.82 -13.16 0.09
N ALA A 284 -4.10 -14.37 0.60
CA ALA A 284 -3.11 -15.43 0.71
C ALA A 284 -2.57 -15.85 -0.68
N VAL A 285 -3.45 -16.12 -1.64
CA VAL A 285 -3.06 -16.48 -3.02
C VAL A 285 -2.25 -15.37 -3.70
N VAL A 286 -2.59 -14.10 -3.49
CA VAL A 286 -1.80 -12.96 -3.97
C VAL A 286 -0.41 -12.99 -3.33
N ARG A 287 -0.30 -13.06 -2.01
CA ARG A 287 0.98 -13.07 -1.28
C ARG A 287 1.89 -14.25 -1.70
N GLU A 288 1.34 -15.44 -1.83
CA GLU A 288 2.03 -16.67 -2.29
C GLU A 288 2.44 -16.63 -3.78
N SER A 289 2.02 -15.61 -4.52
CA SER A 289 2.29 -15.45 -5.95
C SER A 289 3.27 -14.31 -6.26
N LEU A 290 3.91 -13.74 -5.25
CA LEU A 290 4.76 -12.55 -5.36
C LEU A 290 6.17 -12.76 -4.81
N ARG A 291 7.09 -11.88 -5.19
CA ARG A 291 8.45 -11.77 -4.65
C ARG A 291 8.45 -10.86 -3.43
N GLU A 292 9.49 -10.94 -2.62
CA GLU A 292 9.68 -10.08 -1.45
C GLU A 292 9.74 -8.57 -1.78
N ILE A 293 10.22 -8.22 -2.98
CA ILE A 293 10.27 -6.83 -3.46
C ILE A 293 8.93 -6.32 -4.05
N ASP A 294 7.97 -7.21 -4.32
CA ASP A 294 6.67 -6.84 -4.88
C ASP A 294 5.76 -6.33 -3.75
N THR A 295 5.01 -5.25 -3.98
CA THR A 295 4.09 -4.70 -2.95
C THR A 295 2.65 -5.04 -3.30
N ALA A 296 1.96 -5.79 -2.44
CA ALA A 296 0.52 -6.04 -2.57
C ALA A 296 -0.28 -5.32 -1.48
N ALA A 297 -1.36 -4.65 -1.89
CA ALA A 297 -2.26 -3.96 -0.98
C ALA A 297 -3.73 -4.25 -1.32
N ARG A 298 -4.59 -4.13 -0.30
CA ARG A 298 -6.04 -4.01 -0.49
C ARG A 298 -6.34 -2.53 -0.73
N TYR A 299 -6.85 -2.22 -1.92
CA TYR A 299 -7.12 -0.85 -2.36
C TYR A 299 -8.52 -0.37 -1.93
N GLY A 300 -9.50 -1.28 -2.00
CA GLY A 300 -10.90 -1.02 -1.68
C GLY A 300 -11.61 -2.25 -1.10
N GLY A 301 -12.94 -2.30 -1.20
CA GLY A 301 -13.76 -3.36 -0.60
C GLY A 301 -13.37 -4.76 -1.11
N GLU A 302 -13.41 -4.94 -2.42
CA GLU A 302 -13.05 -6.18 -3.14
C GLU A 302 -11.87 -6.00 -4.11
N GLU A 303 -11.20 -4.84 -4.03
CA GLU A 303 -10.14 -4.40 -4.94
C GLU A 303 -8.74 -4.60 -4.35
N PHE A 304 -7.83 -5.14 -5.16
CA PHE A 304 -6.45 -5.43 -4.81
C PHE A 304 -5.49 -4.79 -5.82
N VAL A 305 -4.39 -4.23 -5.34
CA VAL A 305 -3.33 -3.63 -6.17
C VAL A 305 -1.99 -4.27 -5.89
N ILE A 306 -1.19 -4.40 -6.95
CA ILE A 306 0.15 -4.96 -6.89
C ILE A 306 1.11 -4.04 -7.66
N LEU A 307 2.16 -3.58 -6.98
CA LEU A 307 3.33 -2.96 -7.59
C LEU A 307 4.38 -4.04 -7.85
N LEU A 308 4.90 -4.06 -9.06
CA LEU A 308 5.93 -4.97 -9.54
C LEU A 308 7.14 -4.14 -10.00
N PRO A 309 8.09 -3.83 -9.09
CA PRO A 309 9.32 -3.14 -9.45
C PRO A 309 10.12 -3.93 -10.48
N GLU A 310 10.87 -3.21 -11.31
CA GLU A 310 11.80 -3.75 -12.32
C GLU A 310 11.16 -4.76 -13.29
N THR A 311 9.83 -4.70 -13.44
CA THR A 311 9.03 -5.69 -14.16
C THR A 311 8.39 -5.09 -15.41
N SER A 312 8.68 -5.70 -16.56
CA SER A 312 8.09 -5.33 -17.84
C SER A 312 6.61 -5.72 -17.95
N ARG A 313 5.86 -5.09 -18.87
CA ARG A 313 4.44 -5.38 -19.10
C ARG A 313 4.14 -6.86 -19.31
N ALA A 314 4.99 -7.57 -20.05
CA ALA A 314 4.84 -8.99 -20.31
C ALA A 314 5.05 -9.83 -19.02
N GLY A 315 6.06 -9.50 -18.22
CA GLY A 315 6.28 -10.13 -16.91
C GLY A 315 5.11 -9.88 -15.95
N ALA A 316 4.60 -8.65 -15.90
CA ALA A 316 3.47 -8.28 -15.07
C ALA A 316 2.18 -9.01 -15.47
N HIS A 317 1.91 -9.16 -16.77
CA HIS A 317 0.80 -9.98 -17.25
C HIS A 317 0.94 -11.46 -16.85
N VAL A 318 2.15 -12.04 -16.89
CA VAL A 318 2.40 -13.42 -16.44
C VAL A 318 2.14 -13.58 -14.93
N VAL A 319 2.58 -12.61 -14.10
CA VAL A 319 2.29 -12.60 -12.66
C VAL A 319 0.77 -12.47 -12.41
N ALA A 320 0.11 -11.56 -13.10
CA ALA A 320 -1.32 -11.31 -12.95
C ALA A 320 -2.20 -12.49 -13.41
N ASP A 321 -1.89 -13.12 -14.55
CA ASP A 321 -2.65 -14.30 -15.00
C ASP A 321 -2.35 -15.54 -14.14
N ARG A 322 -1.15 -15.65 -13.55
CA ARG A 322 -0.85 -16.67 -12.52
C ARG A 322 -1.74 -16.48 -11.28
N ILE A 323 -1.88 -15.25 -10.78
CA ILE A 323 -2.75 -14.93 -9.64
C ILE A 323 -4.20 -15.27 -9.99
N ARG A 324 -4.67 -14.85 -11.18
CA ARG A 324 -6.02 -15.14 -11.67
C ARG A 324 -6.33 -16.63 -11.70
N ARG A 325 -5.47 -17.44 -12.34
CA ARG A 325 -5.61 -18.90 -12.42
C ARG A 325 -5.63 -19.54 -11.03
N ARG A 326 -4.72 -19.13 -10.14
CA ARG A 326 -4.67 -19.66 -8.77
C ARG A 326 -5.93 -19.34 -7.97
N ILE A 327 -6.54 -18.17 -8.17
CA ILE A 327 -7.83 -17.81 -7.54
C ILE A 327 -8.95 -18.68 -8.11
N GLU A 328 -9.08 -18.76 -9.43
CA GLU A 328 -10.04 -19.61 -10.14
C GLU A 328 -9.93 -21.09 -9.71
N GLU A 329 -8.71 -21.60 -9.49
CA GLU A 329 -8.44 -22.93 -8.96
C GLU A 329 -8.76 -23.05 -7.47
N ARG A 330 -8.39 -22.05 -6.64
CA ARG A 330 -8.58 -22.05 -5.18
C ARG A 330 -10.05 -22.12 -4.76
N PHE A 331 -10.92 -21.54 -5.58
CA PHE A 331 -12.37 -21.46 -5.39
C PHE A 331 -13.15 -22.50 -6.22
N ARG A 332 -12.46 -23.42 -6.90
CA ARG A 332 -13.08 -24.48 -7.70
C ARG A 332 -13.61 -25.61 -6.80
N GLY A 333 -14.94 -25.73 -6.68
CA GLY A 333 -15.59 -26.82 -5.93
C GLY A 333 -17.11 -26.80 -6.10
N ARG A 334 -17.80 -27.86 -5.61
CA ARG A 334 -19.28 -27.88 -5.59
C ARG A 334 -19.87 -26.98 -4.52
N ASP A 335 -19.25 -26.93 -3.34
CA ASP A 335 -19.74 -26.14 -2.20
C ASP A 335 -19.00 -24.79 -2.06
N ALA A 336 -17.87 -24.62 -2.74
CA ALA A 336 -17.15 -23.36 -2.83
C ALA A 336 -17.95 -22.32 -3.66
N PRO A 337 -17.88 -21.02 -3.32
CA PRO A 337 -18.36 -19.96 -4.20
C PRO A 337 -17.44 -19.91 -5.43
N GLN A 338 -18.00 -19.80 -6.64
CA GLN A 338 -17.23 -19.85 -7.90
C GLN A 338 -16.59 -18.50 -8.22
N GLU A 339 -15.71 -18.05 -7.34
CA GLU A 339 -15.08 -16.74 -7.42
C GLU A 339 -13.96 -16.71 -8.44
N THR A 340 -13.98 -15.68 -9.26
CA THR A 340 -12.91 -15.36 -10.22
C THR A 340 -12.46 -13.92 -9.98
N ILE A 341 -11.39 -13.51 -10.65
CA ILE A 341 -10.87 -12.15 -10.53
C ILE A 341 -10.63 -11.57 -11.92
N SER A 342 -11.00 -10.31 -12.10
CA SER A 342 -10.62 -9.52 -13.27
C SER A 342 -9.43 -8.64 -12.91
N GLY A 343 -8.60 -8.29 -13.90
CA GLY A 343 -7.44 -7.43 -13.66
C GLY A 343 -7.01 -6.58 -14.84
N GLY A 344 -6.41 -5.44 -14.55
CA GLY A 344 -5.80 -4.53 -15.50
C GLY A 344 -4.33 -4.30 -15.21
N VAL A 345 -3.48 -4.29 -16.24
CA VAL A 345 -2.02 -4.12 -16.12
C VAL A 345 -1.55 -2.93 -16.94
N ALA A 346 -0.83 -2.03 -16.28
CA ALA A 346 -0.14 -0.89 -16.89
C ALA A 346 1.33 -0.86 -16.47
N THR A 347 2.21 -0.34 -17.33
CA THR A 347 3.66 -0.24 -17.06
C THR A 347 4.17 1.18 -17.26
N TYR A 348 4.90 1.70 -16.28
CA TYR A 348 5.69 2.91 -16.39
C TYR A 348 7.08 2.58 -16.98
N PRO A 349 7.61 3.40 -17.92
CA PRO A 349 7.03 4.62 -18.50
C PRO A 349 6.19 4.40 -19.78
N GLU A 350 5.95 3.16 -20.23
CA GLU A 350 5.30 2.90 -21.53
C GLU A 350 3.83 3.33 -21.64
N ASP A 351 3.05 3.17 -20.57
CA ASP A 351 1.60 3.39 -20.52
C ASP A 351 1.21 4.67 -19.78
N ALA A 352 2.11 5.18 -18.92
CA ALA A 352 1.85 6.30 -18.03
C ALA A 352 3.11 7.15 -17.74
N THR A 353 2.90 8.42 -17.44
CA THR A 353 3.98 9.37 -17.11
C THR A 353 4.03 9.81 -15.64
N SER A 354 3.02 9.49 -14.84
CA SER A 354 2.94 9.81 -13.40
C SER A 354 2.37 8.63 -12.58
N PRO A 355 2.50 8.65 -11.24
CA PRO A 355 1.88 7.69 -10.33
C PRO A 355 0.37 7.55 -10.54
N GLU A 356 -0.34 8.69 -10.63
CA GLU A 356 -1.78 8.77 -10.78
C GLU A 356 -2.22 8.24 -12.15
N ASP A 357 -1.47 8.59 -13.21
CA ASP A 357 -1.74 8.08 -14.56
C ASP A 357 -1.49 6.56 -14.65
N LEU A 358 -0.50 6.02 -13.94
CA LEU A 358 -0.23 4.57 -13.91
C LEU A 358 -1.36 3.79 -13.24
N LEU A 359 -1.86 4.28 -12.11
CA LEU A 359 -3.00 3.72 -11.40
C LEU A 359 -4.28 3.80 -12.25
N ARG A 360 -4.58 4.99 -12.78
CA ARG A 360 -5.72 5.27 -13.68
C ARG A 360 -5.68 4.40 -14.95
N ARG A 361 -4.49 4.12 -15.48
CA ARG A 361 -4.30 3.19 -16.60
C ARG A 361 -4.66 1.76 -16.21
N ALA A 362 -4.12 1.24 -15.10
CA ALA A 362 -4.44 -0.11 -14.66
C ALA A 362 -5.96 -0.29 -14.41
N ASP A 363 -6.62 0.72 -13.84
CA ASP A 363 -8.08 0.78 -13.71
C ASP A 363 -8.81 0.73 -15.08
N GLU A 364 -8.39 1.51 -16.09
CA GLU A 364 -8.90 1.37 -17.47
C GLU A 364 -8.79 -0.07 -18.00
N GLY A 365 -7.75 -0.81 -17.58
CA GLY A 365 -7.54 -2.22 -17.90
C GLY A 365 -8.53 -3.14 -17.17
N LEU A 366 -8.71 -2.94 -15.86
CA LEU A 366 -9.64 -3.71 -15.05
C LEU A 366 -11.09 -3.53 -15.54
N TYR A 367 -11.49 -2.29 -15.82
CA TYR A 367 -12.80 -1.97 -16.38
C TYR A 367 -13.05 -2.74 -17.69
N ARG A 368 -12.06 -2.79 -18.60
CA ARG A 368 -12.14 -3.59 -19.84
C ARG A 368 -12.21 -5.08 -19.55
N ALA A 369 -11.41 -5.60 -18.61
CA ALA A 369 -11.46 -7.00 -18.21
C ALA A 369 -12.87 -7.42 -17.75
N LYS A 370 -13.51 -6.60 -16.91
CA LYS A 370 -14.90 -6.79 -16.48
C LYS A 370 -15.90 -6.70 -17.65
N ALA A 371 -15.75 -5.71 -18.53
CA ALA A 371 -16.64 -5.51 -19.68
C ALA A 371 -16.54 -6.63 -20.73
N ASP A 372 -15.35 -7.17 -20.98
CA ASP A 372 -15.09 -8.20 -21.99
C ASP A 372 -15.49 -9.63 -21.54
N GLY A 373 -16.21 -9.76 -20.42
CA GLY A 373 -16.72 -11.03 -19.91
C GLY A 373 -15.96 -11.62 -18.72
N LYS A 374 -15.27 -10.77 -17.94
CA LYS A 374 -14.65 -11.11 -16.64
C LYS A 374 -13.56 -12.20 -16.71
N ASN A 375 -13.06 -12.63 -15.53
CA ASN A 375 -12.07 -13.69 -15.35
C ASN A 375 -10.89 -13.60 -16.33
N ARG A 376 -10.28 -12.41 -16.42
CA ARG A 376 -9.18 -12.13 -17.36
C ARG A 376 -8.29 -10.99 -16.92
N ILE A 377 -7.10 -10.93 -17.50
CA ILE A 377 -6.15 -9.83 -17.36
C ILE A 377 -6.08 -9.03 -18.66
N THR A 378 -6.25 -7.72 -18.58
CA THR A 378 -6.16 -6.80 -19.72
C THR A 378 -4.93 -5.90 -19.60
N MET A 379 -3.99 -6.03 -20.54
CA MET A 379 -2.88 -5.09 -20.68
C MET A 379 -3.34 -3.81 -21.38
N VAL A 380 -3.14 -2.66 -20.72
CA VAL A 380 -3.61 -1.36 -21.21
C VAL A 380 -2.83 -0.90 -22.44
N GLY A 381 -1.54 -1.26 -22.50
CA GLY A 381 -0.63 -0.96 -23.60
C GLY A 381 -0.60 -1.98 -24.75
N GLY A 382 -1.63 -2.82 -24.89
CA GLY A 382 -1.85 -3.66 -26.06
C GLY A 382 -2.18 -2.82 -27.30
N GLU A 383 -1.14 -2.31 -27.97
CA GLU A 383 -1.17 -1.44 -29.15
C GLU A 383 -1.52 0.04 -28.90
N ARG A 384 -0.68 0.96 -29.41
CA ARG A 384 -0.89 2.43 -29.44
C ARG A 384 -2.09 2.84 -30.33
N ARG A 385 -3.33 2.55 -29.94
CA ARG A 385 -4.52 2.76 -30.80
C ARG A 385 -5.65 3.46 -30.05
N ARG A 386 -5.89 4.74 -30.42
CA ARG A 386 -6.88 5.65 -29.80
C ARG A 386 -8.36 5.20 -29.88
N HIS A 387 -8.67 4.06 -30.49
CA HIS A 387 -10.03 3.56 -30.67
C HIS A 387 -10.07 2.03 -30.61
N LEU A 388 -11.00 1.49 -29.82
CA LEU A 388 -11.30 0.06 -29.73
C LEU A 388 -11.55 -0.54 -31.12
N ARG A 389 -10.86 -1.65 -31.43
CA ARG A 389 -11.02 -2.40 -32.68
C ARG A 389 -11.75 -3.71 -32.43
N VAL A 390 -12.89 -3.89 -33.07
CA VAL A 390 -13.59 -5.18 -33.07
C VAL A 390 -13.18 -5.94 -34.33
N SER A 391 -12.72 -7.18 -34.14
CA SER A 391 -12.42 -8.10 -35.24
C SER A 391 -13.72 -8.57 -35.90
N VAL A 392 -13.77 -8.49 -37.23
CA VAL A 392 -14.96 -8.85 -38.02
C VAL A 392 -14.56 -9.61 -39.27
N SER A 393 -15.52 -10.32 -39.88
CA SER A 393 -15.34 -10.97 -41.18
C SER A 393 -16.48 -10.59 -42.12
N HIS A 394 -16.72 -9.28 -42.29
CA HIS A 394 -17.89 -8.78 -43.01
C HIS A 394 -17.54 -8.38 -44.46
N PRO A 395 -18.28 -8.84 -45.49
CA PRO A 395 -18.06 -8.44 -46.88
C PRO A 395 -18.44 -6.97 -47.09
N LEU A 396 -17.70 -6.24 -47.92
CA LEU A 396 -18.02 -4.86 -48.29
C LEU A 396 -17.58 -4.54 -49.72
N LEU A 397 -18.16 -3.49 -50.29
CA LEU A 397 -17.75 -2.95 -51.58
C LEU A 397 -16.89 -1.70 -51.37
N LEU A 398 -15.65 -1.74 -51.83
CA LEU A 398 -14.78 -0.57 -51.85
C LEU A 398 -14.89 0.13 -53.20
N ARG A 399 -15.23 1.42 -53.18
CA ARG A 399 -15.19 2.32 -54.34
C ARG A 399 -13.99 3.25 -54.22
N ALA A 400 -13.11 3.20 -55.21
CA ALA A 400 -11.96 4.10 -55.35
C ALA A 400 -11.94 4.65 -56.78
N ARG A 401 -11.98 5.98 -56.93
CA ARG A 401 -12.16 6.66 -58.23
C ARG A 401 -13.38 6.07 -58.98
N SER A 402 -13.18 5.58 -60.21
CA SER A 402 -14.17 4.90 -61.06
C SER A 402 -14.33 3.40 -60.78
N THR A 403 -13.45 2.79 -59.98
CA THR A 403 -13.44 1.33 -59.75
C THR A 403 -14.27 0.91 -58.53
N ARG A 404 -15.01 -0.19 -58.66
CA ARG A 404 -15.70 -0.89 -57.56
C ARG A 404 -15.06 -2.26 -57.37
N ARG A 405 -14.71 -2.62 -56.14
CA ARG A 405 -13.97 -3.85 -55.82
C ARG A 405 -14.55 -4.51 -54.59
N THR A 406 -14.75 -5.83 -54.64
CA THR A 406 -15.16 -6.63 -53.49
C THR A 406 -14.02 -6.72 -52.48
N ALA A 407 -14.35 -6.56 -51.22
CA ALA A 407 -13.41 -6.56 -50.12
C ALA A 407 -14.05 -7.15 -48.85
N ARG A 408 -13.25 -7.35 -47.81
CA ARG A 408 -13.71 -7.83 -46.50
C ARG A 408 -13.11 -6.98 -45.39
N ALA A 409 -13.94 -6.45 -44.49
CA ALA A 409 -13.42 -5.87 -43.24
C ALA A 409 -12.84 -7.00 -42.38
N LYS A 410 -11.64 -6.79 -41.84
CA LYS A 410 -10.98 -7.66 -40.85
C LYS A 410 -11.08 -7.10 -39.43
N ASN A 411 -11.07 -5.78 -39.27
CA ASN A 411 -11.43 -5.11 -38.02
C ASN A 411 -11.98 -3.70 -38.29
N VAL A 412 -12.75 -3.18 -37.34
CA VAL A 412 -13.38 -1.85 -37.40
C VAL A 412 -13.23 -1.15 -36.05
N SER A 413 -12.98 0.16 -36.08
CA SER A 413 -12.98 1.05 -34.92
C SER A 413 -13.59 2.40 -35.27
N ALA A 414 -13.84 3.23 -34.25
CA ALA A 414 -14.34 4.59 -34.42
C ALA A 414 -13.46 5.46 -35.35
N GLY A 415 -12.15 5.18 -35.45
CA GLY A 415 -11.22 5.92 -36.31
C GLY A 415 -10.97 5.30 -37.69
N GLY A 416 -11.37 4.05 -37.96
CA GLY A 416 -11.00 3.38 -39.21
C GLY A 416 -11.30 1.88 -39.31
N LEU A 417 -11.06 1.33 -40.49
CA LEU A 417 -11.23 -0.09 -40.81
C LEU A 417 -9.92 -0.68 -41.35
N LEU A 418 -9.67 -1.96 -41.04
CA LEU A 418 -8.74 -2.79 -41.81
C LEU A 418 -9.54 -3.58 -42.85
N VAL A 419 -9.18 -3.43 -44.12
CA VAL A 419 -9.91 -4.00 -45.26
C VAL A 419 -8.97 -4.87 -46.09
N SER A 420 -9.41 -6.07 -46.45
CA SER A 420 -8.66 -7.02 -47.28
C SER A 420 -9.30 -7.14 -48.67
N LEU A 421 -8.49 -7.04 -49.74
CA LEU A 421 -8.97 -7.04 -51.14
C LEU A 421 -7.93 -7.51 -52.16
N ARG A 422 -8.37 -7.98 -53.33
CA ARG A 422 -7.48 -8.47 -54.41
C ARG A 422 -6.86 -7.31 -55.21
N GLY A 423 -5.62 -6.93 -54.89
CA GLY A 423 -4.83 -5.85 -55.51
C GLY A 423 -4.65 -4.61 -54.61
N PRO A 424 -3.63 -3.75 -54.85
CA PRO A 424 -3.37 -2.58 -54.01
C PRO A 424 -4.41 -1.47 -54.19
N VAL A 425 -4.44 -0.51 -53.25
CA VAL A 425 -5.06 0.83 -53.41
C VAL A 425 -4.08 1.82 -52.78
N PRO A 426 -3.53 2.81 -53.50
CA PRO A 426 -2.45 3.67 -52.96
C PRO A 426 -2.81 4.40 -51.66
N VAL A 427 -1.82 4.58 -50.78
CA VAL A 427 -1.94 5.48 -49.61
C VAL A 427 -2.30 6.89 -50.08
N GLY A 428 -3.13 7.58 -49.31
CA GLY A 428 -3.72 8.88 -49.67
C GLY A 428 -4.98 8.79 -50.55
N SER A 429 -5.35 7.60 -51.06
CA SER A 429 -6.57 7.46 -51.87
C SER A 429 -7.83 7.70 -51.05
N ASN A 430 -8.69 8.61 -51.52
CA ASN A 430 -10.07 8.76 -51.06
C ASN A 430 -10.89 7.53 -51.49
N VAL A 431 -11.56 6.88 -50.54
CA VAL A 431 -12.36 5.68 -50.76
C VAL A 431 -13.74 5.80 -50.10
N THR A 432 -14.73 5.16 -50.71
CA THR A 432 -16.05 4.93 -50.10
C THR A 432 -16.24 3.44 -49.85
N LEU A 433 -16.44 3.06 -48.60
CA LEU A 433 -16.73 1.70 -48.18
C LEU A 433 -18.24 1.55 -48.07
N VAL A 434 -18.84 0.73 -48.93
CA VAL A 434 -20.26 0.42 -48.90
C VAL A 434 -20.45 -0.92 -48.20
N ILE A 435 -21.07 -0.87 -47.02
CA ILE A 435 -21.43 -2.05 -46.24
C ILE A 435 -22.81 -2.52 -46.75
N PRO A 436 -22.89 -3.71 -47.37
CA PRO A 436 -24.15 -4.29 -47.82
C PRO A 436 -25.02 -4.63 -46.60
N PRO A 437 -26.35 -4.61 -46.75
CA PRO A 437 -27.26 -4.82 -45.64
C PRO A 437 -27.43 -6.30 -45.31
N ALA A 438 -27.62 -6.61 -44.03
CA ALA A 438 -28.17 -7.89 -43.57
C ALA A 438 -29.72 -7.96 -43.65
N GLY A 439 -30.39 -6.85 -43.98
CA GLY A 439 -31.86 -6.74 -44.06
C GLY A 439 -32.38 -5.30 -44.01
N GLY A 440 -31.89 -4.41 -44.87
CA GLY A 440 -32.24 -2.97 -44.84
C GLY A 440 -31.47 -2.12 -45.86
N THR A 441 -31.35 -0.81 -45.64
CA THR A 441 -30.65 0.10 -46.57
C THR A 441 -29.12 0.01 -46.44
N SER A 442 -28.36 -0.07 -47.54
CA SER A 442 -26.88 -0.05 -47.55
C SER A 442 -26.28 1.17 -46.83
N MET A 443 -25.09 1.03 -46.23
CA MET A 443 -24.38 2.16 -45.61
C MET A 443 -23.12 2.53 -46.37
N ALA A 444 -22.85 3.82 -46.59
CA ALA A 444 -21.63 4.30 -47.22
C ALA A 444 -20.78 5.10 -46.23
N LEU A 445 -19.53 4.68 -46.01
CA LEU A 445 -18.54 5.34 -45.16
C LEU A 445 -17.43 5.94 -46.04
N ARG A 446 -17.11 7.23 -45.85
CA ARG A 446 -16.00 7.89 -46.56
C ARG A 446 -14.74 7.84 -45.71
N GLY A 447 -13.59 7.60 -46.34
CA GLY A 447 -12.30 7.57 -45.68
C GLY A 447 -11.12 7.69 -46.63
N VAL A 448 -9.92 7.69 -46.05
CA VAL A 448 -8.63 7.80 -46.75
C VAL A 448 -7.79 6.57 -46.43
N VAL A 449 -7.16 5.98 -47.44
CA VAL A 449 -6.18 4.89 -47.21
C VAL A 449 -4.93 5.47 -46.54
N VAL A 450 -4.59 4.96 -45.35
CA VAL A 450 -3.43 5.41 -44.55
C VAL A 450 -2.28 4.40 -44.49
N ARG A 451 -2.53 3.13 -44.82
CA ARG A 451 -1.49 2.09 -44.97
C ARG A 451 -1.91 1.04 -45.99
N VAL A 452 -0.93 0.40 -46.62
CA VAL A 452 -1.11 -0.70 -47.59
C VAL A 452 -0.02 -1.73 -47.31
N GLU A 453 -0.42 -2.96 -47.03
CA GLU A 453 0.48 -4.10 -46.76
C GLU A 453 0.09 -5.25 -47.69
N LYS A 454 1.09 -5.95 -48.27
CA LYS A 454 0.86 -7.18 -49.05
C LYS A 454 0.91 -8.36 -48.09
N ALA A 455 -0.17 -9.15 -48.01
CA ALA A 455 -0.24 -10.27 -47.06
C ALA A 455 0.60 -11.48 -47.51
N GLY A 456 1.90 -11.45 -47.24
CA GLY A 456 2.85 -12.52 -47.58
C GLY A 456 3.49 -12.37 -48.97
N HIS A 457 4.50 -13.21 -49.24
CA HIS A 457 5.42 -13.00 -50.37
C HIS A 457 4.90 -13.45 -51.74
N ASP A 458 4.01 -14.44 -51.85
CA ASP A 458 3.65 -15.04 -53.15
C ASP A 458 2.42 -14.45 -53.89
N GLY A 459 2.45 -14.64 -55.21
CA GLY A 459 1.72 -13.90 -56.26
C GLY A 459 0.20 -14.06 -56.39
N GLY A 460 -0.53 -14.36 -55.31
CA GLY A 460 -2.00 -14.48 -55.35
C GLY A 460 -2.78 -13.95 -54.14
N ARG A 461 -2.08 -13.46 -53.11
CA ARG A 461 -2.69 -13.10 -51.81
C ARG A 461 -3.32 -11.70 -51.79
N PRO A 462 -4.40 -11.48 -51.02
CA PRO A 462 -5.04 -10.17 -50.93
C PRO A 462 -4.14 -9.14 -50.22
N TYR A 463 -4.31 -7.88 -50.58
CA TYR A 463 -3.69 -6.75 -49.90
C TYR A 463 -4.53 -6.40 -48.67
N GLU A 464 -3.86 -5.90 -47.63
CA GLU A 464 -4.51 -5.29 -46.48
C GLU A 464 -4.30 -3.79 -46.52
N ILE A 465 -5.40 -3.04 -46.43
CA ILE A 465 -5.37 -1.58 -46.40
C ILE A 465 -6.01 -1.08 -45.11
N GLY A 466 -5.34 -0.14 -44.44
CA GLY A 466 -5.97 0.61 -43.36
C GLY A 466 -6.65 1.84 -43.94
N VAL A 467 -7.95 1.99 -43.67
CA VAL A 467 -8.75 3.14 -44.07
C VAL A 467 -9.10 3.95 -42.83
N ARG A 468 -8.66 5.20 -42.77
CA ARG A 468 -9.08 6.16 -41.74
C ARG A 468 -10.39 6.81 -42.17
N LEU A 469 -11.41 6.82 -41.32
CA LEU A 469 -12.68 7.47 -41.63
C LEU A 469 -12.58 9.00 -41.52
N ALA A 470 -13.47 9.71 -42.22
CA ALA A 470 -13.50 11.17 -42.27
C ALA A 470 -14.22 11.85 -41.07
N ALA A 471 -14.65 11.09 -40.05
CA ALA A 471 -15.67 11.44 -39.05
C ALA A 471 -17.07 11.65 -39.69
N GLU A 472 -18.21 11.50 -39.02
CA GLU A 472 -18.56 11.56 -37.59
C GLU A 472 -18.47 10.22 -36.81
N SER A 473 -18.40 10.32 -35.47
CA SER A 473 -18.49 9.18 -34.54
C SER A 473 -19.78 8.36 -34.69
N THR A 474 -20.91 9.03 -34.97
CA THR A 474 -22.22 8.41 -35.17
C THR A 474 -22.26 7.46 -36.37
N ALA A 475 -21.47 7.72 -37.42
CA ALA A 475 -21.40 6.89 -38.61
C ALA A 475 -20.58 5.61 -38.36
N ALA A 476 -19.47 5.73 -37.61
CA ALA A 476 -18.65 4.59 -37.23
C ALA A 476 -19.36 3.65 -36.22
N LEU A 477 -20.11 4.21 -35.27
CA LEU A 477 -20.95 3.42 -34.35
C LEU A 477 -22.09 2.70 -35.09
N ARG A 478 -22.74 3.36 -36.06
CA ARG A 478 -23.71 2.71 -36.95
C ARG A 478 -23.08 1.62 -37.83
N ALA A 479 -21.81 1.75 -38.18
CA ALA A 479 -21.06 0.70 -38.88
C ALA A 479 -20.88 -0.55 -38.01
N LEU A 480 -20.38 -0.35 -36.78
CA LEU A 480 -20.13 -1.42 -35.82
C LEU A 480 -21.39 -2.24 -35.51
N ARG A 481 -22.52 -1.58 -35.21
CA ARG A 481 -23.81 -2.28 -35.02
C ARG A 481 -24.25 -3.08 -36.25
N ARG A 482 -24.06 -2.56 -37.47
CA ARG A 482 -24.51 -3.23 -38.71
C ARG A 482 -23.67 -4.44 -39.12
N ILE A 483 -22.41 -4.51 -38.68
CA ILE A 483 -21.52 -5.64 -38.98
C ILE A 483 -21.47 -6.68 -37.85
N GLY A 484 -22.34 -6.57 -36.85
CA GLY A 484 -22.41 -7.48 -35.70
C GLY A 484 -21.25 -7.33 -34.71
N ALA A 485 -20.68 -6.13 -34.61
CA ALA A 485 -19.52 -5.82 -33.76
C ALA A 485 -19.89 -5.13 -32.44
N TYR A 486 -21.18 -4.96 -32.15
CA TYR A 486 -21.77 -4.35 -30.96
C TYR A 486 -23.23 -4.80 -30.82
#